data_AF-A0A6C2U9K5-F1
#
_entry.id   AF-A0A6C2U9K5-F1
#
_cell.length_a   1.000
_cell.length_b   1.000
_cell.length_c   1.000
_cell.angle_alpha   90.00
_cell.angle_beta   90.00
_cell.angle_gamma   90.00
#
_symmetry.space_group_name_H-M   'P 1'
#
loop_
_entity.id
_entity.type
_entity.pdbx_description
1 polymer ?
#
loop_
_entity_poly.entity_id
_entity_poly.type
_entity_poly.pdbx_seq_one_letter_code
_entity_poly.pdbx_strand_id
1 'polypeptide(L)'
;MKDKTSPEGNPKDEDSGGCRAFRKLTDWQIDQYRMAVDENKWYMGERLQRHVDWEEAEKDFLVNGYYGCAPKWRKQFCAVRCSHFISCDLGKGFCS
;
A
#
# COMPACT_ATOMS: atom_id res chain seq x y z
N MET A 1 5.03 48.28 14.61
CA MET A 1 4.24 48.09 13.38
C MET A 1 5.20 47.85 12.22
N LYS A 2 4.92 46.81 11.43
CA LYS A 2 5.49 46.46 10.12
C LYS A 2 6.87 45.78 10.12
N ASP A 3 7.13 44.69 9.42
CA ASP A 3 6.33 43.64 8.76
C ASP A 3 7.33 42.48 8.57
N LYS A 4 7.03 41.27 9.04
CA LYS A 4 7.85 40.07 8.80
C LYS A 4 7.27 39.34 7.59
N THR A 5 7.67 39.73 6.39
CA THR A 5 7.33 38.98 5.18
C THR A 5 8.34 37.84 5.02
N SER A 6 7.97 36.64 5.48
CA SER A 6 8.60 35.40 5.00
C SER A 6 8.10 35.13 3.58
N PRO A 7 8.96 34.77 2.62
CA PRO A 7 8.49 34.12 1.42
C PRO A 7 8.20 32.65 1.79
N GLU A 8 6.94 32.31 2.03
CA GLU A 8 6.47 30.92 1.93
C GLU A 8 6.54 30.51 0.46
N GLY A 9 7.75 30.20 0.01
CA GLY A 9 7.96 29.43 -1.21
C GLY A 9 7.44 28.02 -0.96
N ASN A 10 6.23 27.74 -1.42
CA ASN A 10 5.77 26.37 -1.63
C ASN A 10 6.88 25.59 -2.34
N PRO A 11 7.32 24.43 -1.81
CA PRO A 11 8.26 23.60 -2.56
C PRO A 11 7.55 23.17 -3.84
N LYS A 12 8.11 23.68 -4.94
CA LYS A 12 7.84 23.29 -6.31
C LYS A 12 7.67 21.77 -6.39
N ASP A 13 6.54 21.33 -6.93
CA ASP A 13 6.38 20.02 -7.57
C ASP A 13 7.28 19.97 -8.82
N GLU A 14 8.59 20.05 -8.61
CA GLU A 14 9.59 19.81 -9.65
C GLU A 14 9.83 18.29 -9.72
N ASP A 15 9.38 17.73 -10.84
CA ASP A 15 9.88 16.53 -11.51
C ASP A 15 10.70 15.55 -10.65
N SER A 16 9.99 14.78 -9.84
CA SER A 16 10.59 13.65 -9.13
C SER A 16 10.00 12.39 -9.73
N GLY A 17 10.83 11.56 -10.38
CA GLY A 17 10.47 10.29 -11.04
C GLY A 17 9.88 9.20 -10.14
N GLY A 18 9.24 9.57 -9.03
CA GLY A 18 8.54 8.71 -8.09
C GLY A 18 7.02 8.65 -8.33
N CYS A 19 6.35 7.85 -7.50
CA CYS A 19 4.90 7.66 -7.60
C CYS A 19 4.14 8.86 -7.01
N ARG A 20 3.41 9.61 -7.85
CA ARG A 20 2.51 10.70 -7.42
C ARG A 20 1.41 10.26 -6.44
N ALA A 21 1.04 8.99 -6.48
CA ALA A 21 0.04 8.40 -5.58
C ALA A 21 0.65 7.62 -4.40
N PHE A 22 1.95 7.81 -4.10
CA PHE A 22 2.68 6.97 -3.13
C PHE A 22 1.95 6.84 -1.78
N ARG A 23 1.55 7.95 -1.16
CA ARG A 23 0.84 7.91 0.13
C ARG A 23 -0.46 7.10 0.06
N LYS A 24 -1.29 7.36 -0.96
CA LYS A 24 -2.56 6.63 -1.18
C LYS A 24 -2.34 5.15 -1.45
N LEU A 25 -1.27 4.80 -2.17
CA LEU A 25 -0.88 3.41 -2.41
C LEU A 25 -0.47 2.74 -1.11
N THR A 26 0.36 3.40 -0.29
CA THR A 26 0.81 2.86 1.01
C THR A 26 -0.35 2.60 1.94
N ASP A 27 -1.25 3.58 2.13
CA ASP A 27 -2.42 3.43 2.99
C ASP A 27 -3.27 2.24 2.54
N TRP A 28 -3.51 2.14 1.22
CA TRP A 28 -4.26 1.03 0.67
C TRP A 28 -3.55 -0.32 0.82
N GLN A 29 -2.23 -0.39 0.68
CA GLN A 29 -1.48 -1.63 0.92
C GLN A 29 -1.54 -2.08 2.38
N ILE A 30 -1.57 -1.15 3.34
CA ILE A 30 -1.79 -1.46 4.76
C ILE A 30 -3.19 -2.05 4.98
N ASP A 31 -4.21 -1.50 4.34
CA ASP A 31 -5.57 -2.06 4.43
C ASP A 31 -5.64 -3.47 3.83
N GLN A 32 -5.05 -3.68 2.64
CA GLN A 32 -4.99 -5.01 2.04
C GLN A 32 -4.23 -6.02 2.91
N TYR A 33 -3.14 -5.57 3.54
CA TYR A 33 -2.38 -6.39 4.48
C TYR A 33 -3.23 -6.86 5.65
N ARG A 34 -3.91 -5.94 6.32
CA ARG A 34 -4.78 -6.26 7.46
C ARG A 34 -5.88 -7.24 7.08
N MET A 35 -6.54 -7.00 5.95
CA MET A 35 -7.57 -7.92 5.43
C MET A 35 -7.02 -9.32 5.16
N ALA A 36 -5.83 -9.43 4.59
CA ALA A 36 -5.20 -10.72 4.30
C ALA A 36 -4.78 -11.47 5.57
N VAL A 37 -4.31 -10.76 6.60
CA VAL A 37 -4.01 -11.37 7.91
C VAL A 37 -5.28 -11.84 8.60
N ASP A 38 -6.37 -11.05 8.57
CA ASP A 38 -7.66 -11.45 9.13
C ASP A 38 -8.24 -12.69 8.41
N GLU A 39 -8.10 -12.76 7.09
CA GLU A 39 -8.47 -13.94 6.31
C GLU A 39 -7.59 -15.16 6.67
N ASN A 40 -6.28 -14.97 6.80
CA ASN A 40 -5.36 -16.04 7.23
C ASN A 40 -5.70 -16.54 8.63
N LYS A 41 -6.04 -15.64 9.55
CA LYS A 41 -6.50 -15.96 10.91
C LYS A 41 -7.72 -16.87 10.89
N TRP A 42 -8.69 -16.58 10.03
CA TRP A 42 -9.87 -17.44 9.85
C TRP A 42 -9.49 -18.83 9.34
N TYR A 43 -8.70 -18.92 8.27
CA TYR A 43 -8.23 -20.21 7.73
C TYR A 43 -7.40 -21.01 8.75
N MET A 44 -6.55 -20.34 9.53
CA MET A 44 -5.78 -20.98 10.59
C MET A 44 -6.68 -21.51 11.69
N GLY A 45 -7.73 -20.76 12.07
CA GLY A 45 -8.70 -21.20 13.06
C GLY A 45 -9.41 -22.49 12.65
N GLU A 46 -9.85 -22.56 11.39
CA GLU A 46 -10.43 -23.78 10.80
C GLU A 46 -9.42 -24.94 10.76
N ARG A 47 -8.19 -24.68 10.30
CA ARG A 47 -7.13 -25.70 10.17
C ARG A 47 -6.68 -26.26 11.52
N LEU A 48 -6.57 -25.42 12.54
CA LEU A 48 -6.06 -25.77 13.86
C LEU A 48 -7.18 -26.12 14.86
N GLN A 49 -8.44 -25.94 14.49
CA GLN A 49 -9.62 -26.19 15.33
C GLN A 49 -9.56 -25.45 16.67
N ARG A 50 -9.03 -24.22 16.66
CA ARG A 50 -8.98 -23.34 17.83
C ARG A 50 -9.03 -21.89 17.43
N HIS A 51 -9.28 -21.02 18.41
CA HIS A 51 -9.07 -19.59 18.22
C HIS A 51 -7.57 -19.30 18.01
N VAL A 52 -7.27 -18.48 17.02
CA VAL A 52 -5.93 -17.99 16.67
C VAL A 52 -5.98 -16.48 16.87
N ASP A 53 -4.98 -15.89 17.54
CA ASP A 53 -4.89 -14.44 17.68
C ASP A 53 -4.30 -13.78 16.43
N TRP A 54 -4.22 -12.45 16.43
CA TRP A 54 -3.80 -11.73 15.25
C TRP A 54 -2.29 -11.88 15.02
N GLU A 55 -1.49 -11.82 16.08
CA GLU A 55 -0.03 -11.92 16.05
C GLU A 55 0.45 -13.27 15.51
N GLU A 56 -0.20 -14.37 15.91
CA GLU A 56 0.08 -15.69 15.37
C GLU A 56 -0.26 -15.78 13.88
N ALA A 57 -1.44 -15.26 13.48
CA ALA A 57 -1.87 -15.27 12.09
C ALA A 57 -1.01 -14.39 11.19
N GLU A 58 -0.56 -13.24 11.71
CA GLU A 58 0.37 -12.34 11.03
C GLU A 58 1.70 -13.04 10.78
N LYS A 59 2.26 -13.68 11.82
CA LYS A 59 3.52 -14.42 11.71
C LYS A 59 3.45 -15.52 10.66
N ASP A 60 2.37 -16.30 10.64
CA ASP A 60 2.15 -17.33 9.61
C ASP A 60 2.01 -16.71 8.21
N PHE A 61 1.26 -15.62 8.08
CA PHE A 61 1.06 -14.92 6.81
C PHE A 61 2.37 -14.34 6.26
N LEU A 62 3.22 -13.76 7.12
CA LEU A 62 4.53 -13.23 6.72
C LEU A 62 5.48 -14.33 6.22
N VAL A 63 5.41 -15.52 6.80
CA VAL A 63 6.25 -16.67 6.40
C VAL A 63 5.73 -17.32 5.11
N ASN A 64 4.40 -17.47 4.97
CA ASN A 64 3.82 -18.34 3.96
C ASN A 64 3.08 -17.60 2.81
N GLY A 65 2.69 -16.34 2.99
CA GLY A 65 1.77 -15.64 2.08
C GLY A 65 2.20 -14.25 1.60
N TYR A 66 3.04 -13.53 2.35
CA TYR A 66 3.22 -12.08 2.15
C TYR A 66 3.94 -11.68 0.85
N TYR A 67 5.03 -12.37 0.47
CA TYR A 67 5.92 -11.91 -0.60
C TYR A 67 5.26 -11.80 -1.98
N GLY A 68 4.21 -12.59 -2.26
CA GLY A 68 3.45 -12.52 -3.51
C GLY A 68 2.37 -11.43 -3.53
N CYS A 69 1.96 -10.93 -2.38
CA CYS A 69 0.81 -10.05 -2.24
C CYS A 69 1.15 -8.59 -2.58
N ALA A 70 2.28 -8.07 -2.09
CA ALA A 70 2.61 -6.66 -2.26
C ALA A 70 2.69 -6.19 -3.74
N PRO A 71 3.34 -6.93 -4.67
CA PRO A 71 3.33 -6.58 -6.09
C PRO A 71 1.93 -6.70 -6.73
N LYS A 72 1.17 -7.74 -6.38
CA LYS A 72 -0.21 -7.95 -6.86
C LYS A 72 -1.09 -6.78 -6.47
N TRP A 73 -1.01 -6.37 -5.21
CA TRP A 73 -1.75 -5.23 -4.69
C TRP A 73 -1.36 -3.96 -5.44
N ARG A 74 -0.07 -3.67 -5.60
CA ARG A 74 0.38 -2.49 -6.35
C ARG A 74 -0.21 -2.43 -7.76
N LYS A 75 -0.21 -3.56 -8.49
CA LYS A 75 -0.84 -3.67 -9.82
C LYS A 75 -2.32 -3.32 -9.76
N GLN A 76 -3.07 -3.87 -8.80
CA GLN A 76 -4.50 -3.60 -8.64
C GLN A 76 -4.78 -2.13 -8.33
N PHE A 77 -4.02 -1.51 -7.42
CA PHE A 77 -4.18 -0.09 -7.10
C PHE A 77 -3.93 0.78 -8.32
N CYS A 78 -2.82 0.55 -9.03
CA CYS A 78 -2.47 1.30 -10.23
C CYS A 78 -3.56 1.19 -11.30
N ALA A 79 -4.05 -0.02 -11.58
CA ALA A 79 -5.01 -0.25 -12.65
C ALA A 79 -6.42 0.27 -12.32
N VAL A 80 -6.86 0.21 -11.06
CA VAL A 80 -8.27 0.45 -10.69
C VAL A 80 -8.50 1.73 -9.88
N ARG A 81 -7.51 2.16 -9.08
CA ARG A 81 -7.69 3.25 -8.09
C ARG A 81 -6.85 4.49 -8.35
N CYS A 82 -5.72 4.36 -9.04
CA CYS A 82 -4.80 5.47 -9.23
C CYS A 82 -5.28 6.43 -10.34
N SER A 83 -5.70 7.63 -9.97
CA SER A 83 -6.12 8.70 -10.90
C SER A 83 -5.01 9.17 -11.85
N HIS A 84 -3.75 8.86 -11.55
CA HIS A 84 -2.59 9.26 -12.35
C HIS A 84 -2.10 8.18 -13.31
N PHE A 85 -2.68 6.98 -13.30
CA PHE A 85 -2.15 5.81 -14.01
C PHE A 85 -2.02 6.03 -15.52
N ILE A 86 -2.98 6.71 -16.15
CA ILE A 86 -3.00 6.98 -17.60
C ILE A 86 -1.71 7.67 -18.07
N SER A 87 -1.18 8.59 -17.25
CA SER A 87 0.05 9.35 -17.52
C SER A 87 1.23 8.94 -16.64
N CYS A 88 1.22 7.72 -16.07
CA CYS A 88 2.26 7.23 -15.17
C CYS A 88 3.07 6.10 -15.81
N ASP A 89 4.26 6.41 -16.31
CA ASP A 89 5.15 5.42 -16.94
C ASP A 89 5.67 4.39 -15.93
N LEU A 90 5.90 4.81 -14.68
CA LEU A 90 6.23 3.91 -13.57
C LEU A 90 5.13 2.86 -13.37
N GLY A 91 3.87 3.27 -13.36
CA GLY A 91 2.72 2.38 -13.21
C GLY A 91 2.61 1.39 -14.36
N LYS A 92 2.81 1.86 -15.60
CA LYS A 92 2.78 1.02 -16.80
C LYS A 92 3.86 -0.05 -16.78
N GLY A 93 5.10 0.31 -16.44
CA GLY A 93 6.22 -0.65 -16.34
C GLY A 93 6.03 -1.72 -15.26
N PHE A 94 5.25 -1.44 -14.21
CA PHE A 94 4.89 -2.44 -13.21
C PHE A 94 3.68 -3.30 -13.59
N CYS A 95 2.81 -2.85 -14.50
CA CYS A 95 1.55 -3.52 -14.84
C CYS A 95 1.58 -4.28 -16.17
N SER A 96 2.62 -4.09 -16.99
CA SER A 96 2.93 -4.89 -18.18
C SER A 96 3.30 -6.34 -17.87
#